data_AF-A0A6G1LQ81-F1
#
_entry.id   AF-A0A6G1LQ81-F1
#
_cell.length_a   1.000
_cell.length_b   1.000
_cell.length_c   1.000
_cell.angle_alpha   90.00
_cell.angle_beta   90.00
_cell.angle_gamma   90.00
#
_symmetry.space_group_name_H-M   'P 1'
#
loop_
_entity.id
_entity.type
_entity.pdbx_description
1 polymer ?
#
loop_
_entity_poly.entity_id
_entity_poly.type
_entity_poly.pdbx_seq_one_letter_code
_entity_poly.pdbx_strand_id
1 'polypeptide(L)'
;MSKHCAEVPVPKVYGYSSGLHSERNALPFIAEQYINAPPLSDVWPTYAEPEKEVVGRRVAELIVRLGEIRFDRLGGMAPDGTLAPTVEGAKLATSPRKEPFVLCHNDLQARNILMDGTEMAGVIDWEFAGAYPLSALNSDGFEALEIVDGASQEECLAWTSRISTLVVEIARERAWAERDVRLLESGGDPELQAVRVEMMPV
;
A
#
# COMPACT_ATOMS: atom_id res chain seq x y z
N MET A 1 -14.76 19.55 -0.17
CA MET A 1 -13.83 18.80 -1.05
C MET A 1 -14.30 17.37 -1.06
N SER A 2 -14.62 16.81 -2.23
CA SER A 2 -15.13 15.44 -2.36
C SER A 2 -14.12 14.46 -1.75
N LYS A 3 -14.49 13.84 -0.62
CA LYS A 3 -13.61 12.97 0.20
C LYS A 3 -13.68 11.52 -0.28
N HIS A 4 -13.53 11.30 -1.57
CA HIS A 4 -13.52 9.96 -2.14
C HIS A 4 -12.21 9.78 -2.91
N CYS A 5 -11.27 9.05 -2.31
CA CYS A 5 -10.32 8.27 -3.10
C CYS A 5 -11.16 7.21 -3.82
N ALA A 6 -11.73 7.55 -4.96
CA ALA A 6 -12.91 6.87 -5.52
C ALA A 6 -12.64 5.45 -6.06
N GLU A 7 -11.42 4.93 -5.94
CA GLU A 7 -11.02 3.70 -6.64
C GLU A 7 -10.27 2.68 -5.78
N VAL A 8 -9.85 3.01 -4.55
CA VAL A 8 -9.29 2.03 -3.62
C VAL A 8 -10.44 1.50 -2.75
N PRO A 9 -10.77 0.19 -2.81
CA PRO A 9 -11.86 -0.36 -2.02
C PRO A 9 -11.42 -0.41 -0.56
N VAL A 10 -11.93 0.49 0.28
CA VAL A 10 -11.63 0.54 1.72
C VAL A 10 -12.92 0.35 2.54
N PRO A 11 -12.85 -0.25 3.75
CA PRO A 11 -13.99 -0.33 4.64
C PRO A 11 -14.58 1.05 4.95
N LYS A 12 -15.90 1.17 4.95
CA LYS A 12 -16.56 2.38 5.43
C LYS A 12 -16.38 2.52 6.94
N VAL A 13 -15.78 3.61 7.39
CA VAL A 13 -15.72 3.96 8.82
C VAL A 13 -17.09 4.44 9.32
N TYR A 14 -17.62 3.81 10.36
CA TYR A 14 -18.88 4.18 11.02
C TYR A 14 -18.66 5.09 12.23
N GLY A 15 -17.53 4.97 12.91
CA GLY A 15 -17.18 5.83 14.04
C GLY A 15 -15.76 5.58 14.53
N TYR A 16 -15.19 6.55 15.22
CA TYR A 16 -13.88 6.42 15.86
C TYR A 16 -13.81 7.31 17.11
N SER A 17 -12.93 6.96 18.04
CA SER A 17 -12.58 7.76 19.21
C SER A 17 -11.09 7.66 19.45
N SER A 18 -10.44 8.79 19.72
CA SER A 18 -9.03 8.82 20.16
C SER A 18 -8.87 8.67 21.67
N GLY A 19 -9.97 8.59 22.44
CA GLY A 19 -9.97 8.55 23.91
C GLY A 19 -9.58 9.87 24.59
N LEU A 20 -8.91 10.78 23.88
CA LEU A 20 -8.33 12.03 24.38
C LEU A 20 -9.35 13.11 24.81
N HIS A 21 -10.61 13.01 24.40
CA HIS A 21 -11.63 14.06 24.59
C HIS A 21 -12.87 13.62 25.40
N SER A 22 -12.85 12.45 26.02
CA SER A 22 -13.97 11.99 26.85
C SER A 22 -13.69 12.16 28.33
N GLU A 23 -14.64 12.72 29.09
CA GLU A 23 -14.59 12.81 30.57
C GLU A 23 -14.49 11.45 31.28
N ARG A 24 -14.43 10.34 30.53
CA ARG A 24 -14.56 8.96 31.01
C ARG A 24 -13.46 8.00 30.55
N ASN A 25 -12.28 8.47 30.12
CA ASN A 25 -11.17 7.59 29.68
C ASN A 25 -11.67 6.49 28.71
N ALA A 26 -12.53 6.83 27.75
CA ALA A 26 -13.01 5.85 26.79
C ALA A 26 -11.81 5.31 26.00
N LEU A 27 -11.71 3.97 25.89
CA LEU A 27 -10.65 3.34 25.11
C LEU A 27 -10.71 3.83 23.65
N PRO A 28 -9.55 4.05 23.01
CA PRO A 28 -9.52 4.40 21.60
C PRO A 28 -10.12 3.26 20.78
N PHE A 29 -10.92 3.60 19.77
CA PHE A 29 -11.50 2.61 18.87
C PHE A 29 -11.73 3.18 17.48
N ILE A 30 -11.80 2.28 16.51
CA ILE A 30 -12.37 2.52 15.18
C ILE A 30 -13.43 1.42 14.98
N ALA A 31 -14.60 1.82 14.49
CA ALA A 31 -15.67 0.92 14.10
C ALA A 31 -15.95 1.13 12.62
N GLU A 32 -15.87 0.07 11.83
CA GLU A 32 -15.93 0.11 10.37
C GLU A 32 -16.79 -1.01 9.80
N GLN A 33 -16.97 -0.97 8.48
CA GLN A 33 -17.69 -1.97 7.71
C GLN A 33 -17.02 -3.33 7.85
N TYR A 34 -17.79 -4.32 8.31
CA TYR A 34 -17.42 -5.72 8.13
C TYR A 34 -17.62 -6.13 6.67
N ILE A 35 -16.53 -6.50 6.01
CA ILE A 35 -16.55 -7.04 4.64
C ILE A 35 -16.47 -8.56 4.77
N ASN A 36 -17.55 -9.25 4.40
CA ASN A 36 -17.64 -10.71 4.46
C ASN A 36 -17.03 -11.35 3.21
N ALA A 37 -15.71 -11.35 3.11
CA ALA A 37 -14.95 -11.92 2.01
C ALA A 37 -13.63 -12.53 2.53
N PRO A 38 -13.15 -13.64 1.95
CA PRO A 38 -11.86 -14.22 2.33
C PRO A 38 -10.69 -13.35 1.86
N PRO A 39 -9.53 -13.42 2.53
CA PRO A 39 -8.33 -12.75 2.09
C PRO A 39 -7.73 -13.41 0.83
N LEU A 40 -6.99 -12.64 0.05
CA LEU A 40 -6.36 -13.09 -1.20
C LEU A 40 -5.40 -14.26 -0.94
N SER A 41 -4.68 -14.27 0.19
CA SER A 41 -3.79 -15.37 0.57
C SER A 41 -4.49 -16.73 0.61
N ASP A 42 -5.76 -16.76 1.02
CA ASP A 42 -6.52 -17.99 1.21
C ASP A 42 -7.11 -18.50 -0.11
N VAL A 43 -7.51 -17.58 -0.98
CA VAL A 43 -8.14 -17.93 -2.27
C VAL A 43 -7.14 -18.05 -3.41
N TRP A 44 -5.95 -17.44 -3.30
CA TRP A 44 -4.90 -17.50 -4.33
C TRP A 44 -4.59 -18.93 -4.81
N PRO A 45 -4.40 -19.93 -3.92
CA PRO A 45 -4.11 -21.30 -4.33
C PRO A 45 -5.25 -21.96 -5.12
N THR A 46 -6.47 -21.43 -5.02
CA THR A 46 -7.66 -21.97 -5.69
C THR A 46 -7.86 -21.45 -7.12
N TYR A 47 -7.17 -20.37 -7.49
CA TYR A 47 -7.28 -19.77 -8.82
C TYR A 47 -6.55 -20.58 -9.89
N ALA A 48 -7.16 -20.67 -11.07
CA ALA A 48 -6.48 -21.06 -12.29
C ALA A 48 -5.52 -19.96 -12.76
N GLU A 49 -4.53 -20.30 -13.57
CA GLU A 49 -3.52 -19.37 -14.07
C GLU A 49 -4.11 -18.12 -14.78
N PRO A 50 -5.17 -18.23 -15.61
CA PRO A 50 -5.82 -17.03 -16.18
C PRO A 50 -6.45 -16.12 -15.13
N GLU A 51 -6.99 -16.68 -14.04
CA GLU A 51 -7.56 -15.89 -12.93
C GLU A 51 -6.45 -15.20 -12.14
N LYS A 52 -5.31 -15.88 -11.93
CA LYS A 52 -4.12 -15.28 -11.30
C LYS A 52 -3.56 -14.12 -12.13
N GLU A 53 -3.59 -14.19 -13.46
CA GLU A 53 -3.21 -13.04 -14.32
C GLU A 53 -4.16 -11.85 -14.13
N VAL A 54 -5.47 -12.09 -14.06
CA VAL A 54 -6.47 -11.04 -13.79
C VAL A 54 -6.20 -10.42 -12.42
N VAL A 55 -6.07 -11.23 -11.38
CA VAL A 55 -5.88 -10.76 -10.00
C VAL A 55 -4.53 -10.07 -9.83
N GLY A 56 -3.45 -10.61 -10.40
CA GLY A 56 -2.12 -9.99 -10.41
C GLY A 56 -2.13 -8.62 -11.06
N ARG A 57 -2.84 -8.45 -12.18
CA ARG A 57 -3.07 -7.14 -12.79
C ARG A 57 -3.85 -6.21 -11.87
N ARG A 58 -4.90 -6.69 -11.18
CA ARG A 58 -5.66 -5.87 -10.21
C ARG A 58 -4.80 -5.40 -9.03
N VAL A 59 -3.93 -6.26 -8.51
CA VAL A 59 -2.96 -5.89 -7.46
C VAL A 59 -2.01 -4.81 -7.98
N ALA A 60 -1.47 -4.96 -9.17
CA ALA A 60 -0.62 -3.95 -9.78
C ALA A 60 -1.36 -2.62 -10.03
N GLU A 61 -2.62 -2.66 -10.48
CA GLU A 61 -3.49 -1.48 -10.62
C GLU A 61 -3.74 -0.79 -9.27
N LEU A 62 -3.92 -1.55 -8.19
CA LEU A 62 -4.04 -1.01 -6.83
C LEU A 62 -2.74 -0.29 -6.43
N ILE A 63 -1.58 -0.92 -6.58
CA ILE A 63 -0.27 -0.32 -6.24
C ILE A 63 -0.05 1.00 -7.00
N VAL A 64 -0.32 1.01 -8.31
CA VAL A 64 -0.20 2.22 -9.13
C VAL A 64 -1.17 3.31 -8.64
N ARG A 65 -2.42 2.97 -8.32
CA ARG A 65 -3.40 3.92 -7.77
C ARG A 65 -2.98 4.53 -6.43
N LEU A 66 -2.39 3.73 -5.53
CA LEU A 66 -1.80 4.28 -4.29
C LEU A 66 -0.70 5.30 -4.62
N GLY A 67 0.10 5.00 -5.63
CA GLY A 67 1.11 5.90 -6.16
C GLY A 67 0.59 7.21 -6.76
N GLU A 68 -0.64 7.26 -7.26
CA GLU A 68 -1.25 8.47 -7.79
C GLU A 68 -1.67 9.46 -6.69
N ILE A 69 -1.79 9.00 -5.45
CA ILE A 69 -2.11 9.83 -4.29
C ILE A 69 -0.83 10.50 -3.81
N ARG A 70 -0.60 11.76 -4.22
CA ARG A 70 0.64 12.50 -3.95
C ARG A 70 0.56 13.35 -2.68
N PHE A 71 1.68 13.44 -1.97
CA PHE A 71 1.85 14.27 -0.77
C PHE A 71 2.98 15.29 -0.94
N ASP A 72 2.88 16.37 -0.17
CA ASP A 72 3.90 17.42 -0.17
C ASP A 72 5.13 17.14 0.68
N ARG A 73 4.99 16.23 1.66
CA ARG A 73 6.06 15.85 2.57
C ARG A 73 5.91 14.39 2.97
N LEU A 74 7.00 13.84 3.49
CA LEU A 74 7.12 12.49 4.02
C LEU A 74 6.58 12.44 5.47
N GLY A 75 5.87 11.37 5.84
CA GLY A 75 5.36 11.16 7.20
C GLY A 75 3.95 10.52 7.28
N GLY A 76 3.55 10.15 8.50
CA GLY A 76 2.20 9.65 8.80
C GLY A 76 1.12 10.73 8.67
N MET A 77 -0.16 10.33 8.68
CA MET A 77 -1.30 11.27 8.65
C MET A 77 -1.89 11.44 10.05
N ALA A 78 -1.98 12.69 10.52
CA ALA A 78 -2.69 13.08 11.73
C ALA A 78 -4.21 13.13 11.50
N PRO A 79 -5.04 13.05 12.55
CA PRO A 79 -6.50 13.00 12.43
C PRO A 79 -7.15 14.21 11.74
N ASP A 80 -6.48 15.36 11.71
CA ASP A 80 -6.91 16.57 11.02
C ASP A 80 -6.42 16.63 9.55
N GLY A 81 -5.79 15.57 9.06
CA GLY A 81 -5.16 15.51 7.75
C GLY A 81 -3.83 16.28 7.67
N THR A 82 -3.34 16.82 8.80
CA THR A 82 -1.96 17.30 8.87
C THR A 82 -1.01 16.12 9.00
N LEU A 83 0.27 16.30 8.76
CA LEU A 83 1.24 15.22 8.84
C LEU A 83 1.56 14.92 10.31
N ALA A 84 1.38 13.68 10.74
CA ALA A 84 1.85 13.22 12.03
C ALA A 84 3.37 13.05 11.97
N PRO A 85 4.11 13.48 13.00
CA PRO A 85 5.55 13.32 13.04
C PRO A 85 5.89 11.85 13.30
N THR A 86 6.05 11.06 12.24
CA THR A 86 6.88 9.87 12.34
C THR A 86 8.32 10.35 12.51
N VAL A 87 8.72 10.36 13.79
CA VAL A 87 10.05 10.26 14.41
C VAL A 87 11.23 10.53 13.46
N GLU A 88 11.99 11.61 13.76
CA GLU A 88 13.31 11.98 13.20
C GLU A 88 13.43 12.20 11.67
N GLY A 89 12.82 11.36 10.81
CA GLY A 89 12.92 11.40 9.34
C GLY A 89 12.44 12.70 8.71
N ALA A 90 11.49 13.40 9.34
CA ALA A 90 11.02 14.72 8.90
C ALA A 90 12.13 15.80 8.90
N LYS A 91 13.21 15.64 9.68
CA LYS A 91 14.35 16.57 9.71
C LYS A 91 15.21 16.50 8.43
N LEU A 92 15.17 15.39 7.70
CA LEU A 92 15.95 15.18 6.47
C LEU A 92 15.28 15.81 5.23
N ALA A 93 14.03 16.28 5.34
CA ALA A 93 13.27 16.92 4.25
C ALA A 93 13.70 18.38 3.94
N THR A 94 14.94 18.76 4.23
CA THR A 94 15.48 20.11 3.94
C THR A 94 16.13 20.23 2.55
N SER A 95 16.27 19.12 1.82
CA SER A 95 16.79 19.08 0.44
C SER A 95 15.67 19.20 -0.62
N PRO A 96 15.94 19.74 -1.83
CA PRO A 96 14.97 19.72 -2.93
C PRO A 96 14.50 18.28 -3.19
N ARG A 97 13.17 18.11 -3.40
CA ARG A 97 12.54 16.78 -3.53
C ARG A 97 13.28 15.95 -4.58
N LYS A 98 13.97 14.89 -4.14
CA LYS A 98 14.67 13.95 -5.03
C LYS A 98 13.69 13.01 -5.74
N GLU A 99 12.56 12.72 -5.12
CA GLU A 99 11.44 11.96 -5.70
C GLU A 99 10.08 12.43 -5.14
N PRO A 100 8.95 12.12 -5.83
CA PRO A 100 7.61 12.36 -5.31
C PRO A 100 7.31 11.52 -4.05
N PHE A 101 6.48 12.06 -3.15
CA PHE A 101 5.93 11.28 -2.04
C PHE A 101 4.51 10.81 -2.36
N VAL A 102 4.21 9.57 -2.03
CA VAL A 102 2.98 8.86 -2.40
C VAL A 102 2.39 8.12 -1.22
N LEU A 103 1.11 7.72 -1.32
CA LEU A 103 0.52 6.82 -0.35
C LEU A 103 1.15 5.44 -0.49
N CYS A 104 1.79 4.96 0.57
CA CYS A 104 2.15 3.56 0.70
C CYS A 104 1.32 2.94 1.82
N HIS A 105 0.86 1.70 1.63
CA HIS A 105 0.20 0.92 2.68
C HIS A 105 1.20 0.39 3.71
N ASN A 106 2.43 0.08 3.26
CA ASN A 106 3.55 -0.52 4.01
C ASN A 106 3.30 -1.90 4.64
N ASP A 107 2.06 -2.38 4.67
CA ASP A 107 1.76 -3.79 4.91
C ASP A 107 0.81 -4.36 3.85
N LEU A 108 1.06 -4.05 2.57
CA LEU A 108 0.20 -4.53 1.48
C LEU A 108 0.53 -6.00 1.15
N GLN A 109 0.04 -6.90 1.99
CA GLN A 109 0.19 -8.34 1.82
C GLN A 109 -1.11 -8.98 1.34
N ALA A 110 -1.05 -10.18 0.76
CA ALA A 110 -2.25 -10.87 0.28
C ALA A 110 -3.32 -11.10 1.37
N ARG A 111 -2.92 -11.23 2.65
CA ARG A 111 -3.87 -11.31 3.77
C ARG A 111 -4.72 -10.04 3.97
N ASN A 112 -4.24 -8.89 3.50
CA ASN A 112 -4.86 -7.58 3.71
C ASN A 112 -5.70 -7.13 2.51
N ILE A 113 -5.89 -8.01 1.52
CA ILE A 113 -6.77 -7.79 0.36
C ILE A 113 -7.89 -8.82 0.41
N LEU A 114 -9.13 -8.38 0.61
CA LEU A 114 -10.32 -9.22 0.63
C LEU A 114 -10.89 -9.38 -0.78
N MET A 115 -11.34 -10.58 -1.13
CA MET A 115 -11.70 -10.96 -2.50
C MET A 115 -13.14 -11.45 -2.65
N ASP A 116 -13.83 -10.99 -3.69
CA ASP A 116 -15.11 -11.53 -4.17
C ASP A 116 -14.91 -12.08 -5.60
N GLY A 117 -14.63 -13.38 -5.70
CA GLY A 117 -14.08 -13.96 -6.93
C GLY A 117 -12.76 -13.26 -7.30
N THR A 118 -12.59 -12.85 -8.56
CA THR A 118 -11.39 -12.15 -9.03
C THR A 118 -11.40 -10.64 -8.76
N GLU A 119 -12.41 -10.10 -8.08
CA GLU A 119 -12.54 -8.67 -7.77
C GLU A 119 -12.19 -8.38 -6.31
N MET A 120 -11.62 -7.21 -6.05
CA MET A 120 -11.27 -6.78 -4.69
C MET A 120 -12.52 -6.27 -3.96
N ALA A 121 -12.89 -6.95 -2.88
CA ALA A 121 -13.97 -6.52 -1.99
C ALA A 121 -13.51 -5.43 -1.00
N GLY A 122 -12.22 -5.43 -0.62
CA GLY A 122 -11.66 -4.44 0.30
C GLY A 122 -10.16 -4.58 0.53
N VAL A 123 -9.50 -3.49 0.89
CA VAL A 123 -8.13 -3.42 1.39
C VAL A 123 -8.20 -2.95 2.84
N ILE A 124 -7.62 -3.72 3.75
CA ILE A 124 -7.71 -3.53 5.19
C ILE A 124 -6.31 -3.33 5.81
N ASP A 125 -6.27 -3.02 7.09
CA ASP A 125 -5.03 -2.97 7.88
C ASP A 125 -4.06 -1.83 7.51
N TRP A 126 -4.61 -0.61 7.45
CA TRP A 126 -3.91 0.61 7.05
C TRP A 126 -3.05 1.24 8.16
N GLU A 127 -2.78 0.53 9.26
CA GLU A 127 -2.14 1.12 10.45
C GLU A 127 -0.69 1.58 10.20
N PHE A 128 -0.05 1.04 9.17
CA PHE A 128 1.29 1.39 8.74
C PHE A 128 1.33 2.33 7.52
N ALA A 129 0.17 2.78 7.04
CA ALA A 129 0.10 3.59 5.85
C ALA A 129 0.61 5.03 6.07
N GLY A 130 1.22 5.62 5.05
CA GLY A 130 1.67 7.01 5.12
C GLY A 130 2.23 7.55 3.81
N ALA A 131 2.85 8.73 3.87
CA ALA A 131 3.51 9.37 2.73
C ALA A 131 4.98 8.94 2.66
N TYR A 132 5.33 8.18 1.63
CA TYR A 132 6.67 7.60 1.43
C TYR A 132 7.22 7.94 0.05
N PRO A 133 8.54 7.81 -0.16
CA PRO A 133 9.16 7.97 -1.47
C PRO A 133 8.52 7.08 -2.54
N LEU A 134 8.33 7.58 -3.76
CA LEU A 134 7.65 6.84 -4.84
C LEU A 134 8.29 5.46 -5.11
N SER A 135 9.62 5.38 -5.04
CA SER A 135 10.36 4.13 -5.19
C SER A 135 9.98 3.03 -4.19
N ALA A 136 9.37 3.38 -3.06
CA ALA A 136 8.90 2.43 -2.05
C ALA A 136 7.68 1.60 -2.48
N LEU A 137 6.93 2.01 -3.52
CA LEU A 137 5.73 1.28 -3.96
C LEU A 137 6.03 -0.12 -4.50
N ASN A 138 7.24 -0.33 -5.04
CA ASN A 138 7.60 -1.54 -5.76
C ASN A 138 8.92 -2.15 -5.25
N SER A 139 9.45 -1.67 -4.12
CA SER A 139 10.77 -2.08 -3.61
C SER A 139 10.79 -3.48 -3.01
N ASP A 140 9.71 -3.88 -2.34
CA ASP A 140 9.66 -5.10 -1.54
C ASP A 140 8.96 -6.26 -2.27
N GLY A 141 8.36 -5.97 -3.43
CA GLY A 141 7.52 -6.92 -4.15
C GLY A 141 6.15 -7.15 -3.49
N PHE A 142 5.38 -8.06 -4.06
CA PHE A 142 4.09 -8.47 -3.54
C PHE A 142 4.03 -10.00 -3.45
N GLU A 143 3.99 -10.52 -2.24
CA GLU A 143 3.86 -11.96 -1.97
C GLU A 143 2.38 -12.35 -1.98
N ALA A 144 1.99 -13.14 -2.99
CA ALA A 144 0.59 -13.47 -3.24
C ALA A 144 0.06 -14.65 -2.39
N LEU A 145 0.94 -15.46 -1.82
CA LEU A 145 0.62 -16.67 -1.06
C LEU A 145 1.68 -16.95 0.01
N GLU A 146 1.27 -17.73 1.03
CA GLU A 146 2.18 -18.26 2.05
C GLU A 146 3.09 -19.34 1.46
N ILE A 147 4.38 -19.28 1.80
CA ILE A 147 5.38 -20.27 1.38
C ILE A 147 5.40 -21.41 2.39
N VAL A 148 4.87 -22.57 1.99
CA VAL A 148 4.78 -23.77 2.84
C VAL A 148 5.66 -24.91 2.35
N ASP A 149 6.12 -24.85 1.11
CA ASP A 149 6.98 -25.83 0.45
C ASP A 149 7.77 -25.21 -0.73
N GLY A 150 8.54 -26.03 -1.45
CA GLY A 150 9.32 -25.55 -2.60
C GLY A 150 8.47 -25.11 -3.80
N ALA A 151 7.28 -25.69 -3.99
CA ALA A 151 6.40 -25.35 -5.11
C ALA A 151 5.73 -23.99 -4.89
N SER A 152 5.21 -23.75 -3.68
CA SER A 152 4.68 -22.44 -3.26
C SER A 152 5.76 -21.36 -3.25
N GLN A 153 7.01 -21.68 -2.91
CA GLN A 153 8.13 -20.75 -3.05
C GLN A 153 8.38 -20.35 -4.50
N GLU A 154 8.44 -21.32 -5.42
CA GLU A 154 8.65 -21.05 -6.85
C GLU A 154 7.51 -20.20 -7.43
N GLU A 155 6.26 -20.53 -7.08
CA GLU A 155 5.09 -19.76 -7.47
C GLU A 155 5.13 -18.33 -6.90
N CYS A 156 5.45 -18.17 -5.63
CA CYS A 156 5.52 -16.86 -4.98
C CYS A 156 6.56 -15.96 -5.65
N LEU A 157 7.75 -16.50 -5.98
CA LEU A 157 8.80 -15.77 -6.69
C LEU A 157 8.36 -15.37 -8.10
N ALA A 158 7.72 -16.29 -8.84
CA ALA A 158 7.22 -16.04 -10.18
C ALA A 158 6.19 -14.89 -10.19
N TRP A 159 5.22 -14.93 -9.27
CA TRP A 159 4.18 -13.91 -9.18
C TRP A 159 4.65 -12.59 -8.61
N THR A 160 5.59 -12.61 -7.66
CA THR A 160 6.26 -11.38 -7.18
C THR A 160 6.91 -10.64 -8.34
N SER A 161 7.67 -11.36 -9.18
CA SER A 161 8.31 -10.78 -10.37
C SER A 161 7.29 -10.29 -11.41
N ARG A 162 6.24 -11.09 -11.64
CA ARG A 162 5.18 -10.76 -12.61
C ARG A 162 4.41 -9.51 -12.21
N ILE A 163 3.99 -9.40 -10.95
CA ILE A 163 3.26 -8.25 -10.43
C ILE A 163 4.14 -7.01 -10.44
N SER A 164 5.41 -7.11 -10.04
CA SER A 164 6.35 -6.00 -10.13
C SER A 164 6.50 -5.47 -11.56
N THR A 165 6.55 -6.36 -12.54
CA THR A 165 6.56 -5.99 -13.97
C THR A 165 5.26 -5.29 -14.38
N LEU A 166 4.11 -5.83 -13.97
CA LEU A 166 2.79 -5.23 -14.24
C LEU A 166 2.66 -3.82 -13.65
N VAL A 167 3.22 -3.56 -12.46
CA VAL A 167 3.21 -2.22 -11.84
C VAL A 167 3.88 -1.19 -12.76
N VAL A 168 5.04 -1.55 -13.34
CA VAL A 168 5.77 -0.69 -14.28
C VAL A 168 5.00 -0.52 -15.60
N GLU A 169 4.45 -1.62 -16.15
CA GLU A 169 3.63 -1.59 -17.37
C GLU A 169 2.42 -0.65 -17.20
N ILE A 170 1.65 -0.82 -16.13
CA ILE A 170 0.45 -0.03 -15.85
C ILE A 170 0.80 1.44 -15.59
N ALA A 171 1.91 1.74 -14.91
CA ALA A 171 2.37 3.11 -14.74
C ALA A 171 2.63 3.80 -16.09
N ARG A 172 3.25 3.09 -17.05
CA ARG A 172 3.44 3.58 -18.43
C ARG A 172 2.12 3.71 -19.19
N GLU A 173 1.23 2.73 -19.09
CA GLU A 173 -0.12 2.77 -19.69
C GLU A 173 -0.94 3.97 -19.20
N ARG A 174 -0.77 4.34 -17.92
CA ARG A 174 -1.37 5.53 -17.30
C ARG A 174 -0.60 6.82 -17.56
N ALA A 175 0.36 6.81 -18.49
CA ALA A 175 1.14 7.96 -18.95
C ALA A 175 1.91 8.67 -17.81
N TRP A 176 2.39 7.93 -16.81
CA TRP A 176 3.32 8.48 -15.83
C TRP A 176 4.59 8.98 -16.52
N ALA A 177 5.23 10.00 -15.95
CA ALA A 177 6.49 10.50 -16.47
C ALA A 177 7.57 9.41 -16.39
N GLU A 178 8.39 9.25 -17.44
CA GLU A 178 9.49 8.26 -17.47
C GLU A 178 10.52 8.43 -16.34
N ARG A 179 10.59 9.61 -15.71
CA ARG A 179 11.39 9.80 -14.49
C ARG A 179 10.80 9.02 -13.33
N ASP A 180 9.48 9.06 -13.18
CA ASP A 180 8.74 8.45 -12.07
C ASP A 180 8.62 6.93 -12.28
N VAL A 181 8.45 6.47 -13.52
CA VAL A 181 8.50 5.04 -13.86
C VAL A 181 9.85 4.43 -13.49
N ARG A 182 10.96 5.12 -13.80
CA ARG A 182 12.31 4.65 -13.44
C ARG A 182 12.52 4.50 -11.92
N LEU A 183 11.83 5.29 -11.10
CA LEU A 183 11.91 5.15 -9.64
C LEU A 183 11.30 3.84 -9.15
N LEU A 184 10.30 3.29 -9.86
CA LEU A 184 9.73 1.97 -9.56
C LEU A 184 10.70 0.82 -9.89
N GLU A 185 11.68 1.07 -10.76
CA GLU A 185 12.67 0.09 -11.21
C GLU A 185 14.00 0.21 -10.45
N SER A 186 14.39 1.41 -10.00
CA SER A 186 15.75 1.70 -9.53
C SER A 186 15.96 1.70 -8.02
N GLY A 187 14.91 1.43 -7.22
CA GLY A 187 14.95 1.52 -5.75
C GLY A 187 15.08 2.95 -5.20
N GLY A 188 15.05 3.98 -6.05
CA GLY A 188 15.03 5.39 -5.65
C GLY A 188 16.31 5.95 -5.04
N ASP A 189 16.18 7.01 -4.23
CA ASP A 189 17.31 7.65 -3.57
C ASP A 189 17.71 6.89 -2.28
N PRO A 190 18.99 6.52 -2.10
CA PRO A 190 19.43 5.73 -0.95
C PRO A 190 19.18 6.39 0.41
N GLU A 191 19.24 7.72 0.49
CA GLU A 191 18.97 8.46 1.73
C GLU A 191 17.50 8.34 2.11
N LEU A 192 16.61 8.51 1.12
CA LEU A 192 15.17 8.36 1.32
C LEU A 192 14.76 6.91 1.64
N GLN A 193 15.46 5.92 1.09
CA GLN A 193 15.28 4.52 1.48
C GLN A 193 15.74 4.23 2.92
N ALA A 194 16.84 4.82 3.37
CA ALA A 194 17.27 4.71 4.77
C ALA A 194 16.22 5.33 5.73
N VAL A 195 15.69 6.51 5.39
CA VAL A 195 14.62 7.17 6.15
C VAL A 195 13.36 6.32 6.21
N ARG A 196 12.97 5.70 5.09
CA ARG A 196 11.83 4.79 5.03
C ARG A 196 11.95 3.67 6.07
N VAL A 197 13.13 3.05 6.18
CA VAL A 197 13.38 1.97 7.15
C VAL A 197 13.26 2.47 8.58
N GLU A 198 13.75 3.67 8.90
CA GLU A 198 13.59 4.28 10.23
C GLU A 198 12.14 4.63 10.57
N MET A 199 11.31 4.93 9.55
CA MET A 199 9.90 5.24 9.74
C MET A 199 8.98 4.02 9.79
N MET A 200 9.49 2.82 9.47
CA MET A 200 8.71 1.60 9.66
C MET A 200 8.67 1.26 11.15
N PRO A 201 7.46 1.11 11.74
CA PRO A 201 7.36 0.65 13.12
C PRO A 201 7.95 -0.75 13.27
N VAL A 202 8.60 -0.96 14.42
CA VAL A 202 9.33 -2.18 14.80
C VAL A 202 8.41 -3.21 15.42
#